data_AF-A0A0L6X0F6-F1
#
_entry.id   AF-A0A0L6X0F6-F1
#
_cell.length_a   1.000
_cell.length_b   1.000
_cell.length_c   1.000
_cell.angle_alpha   90.00
_cell.angle_beta   90.00
_cell.angle_gamma   90.00
#
_symmetry.space_group_name_H-M   'P 1'
#
loop_
_entity.id
_entity.type
_entity.pdbx_description
1 polymer ?
#
loop_
_entity_poly.entity_id
_entity_poly.type
_entity_poly.pdbx_seq_one_letter_code
_entity_poly.pdbx_strand_id
1 'polypeptide(L)'
;MTANALIEKRIFIGGRQVPIRKDVREPIRCGNCHKYGHIRKECKEDGCCANCTDKDHSASTCKAVKYRCVSCGPDSAHMSTDRSCPEFLRRCAELDSRFPENRMPYFPTDNPLTWITAPPKQAPKPASELTRPLATPLPFPISQSLLQPPPPWTKPTRPQPPTQ
;
A
#
# COMPACT_ATOMS: atom_id res chain seq x y z
N MET A 1 -0.16 -7.84 16.44
CA MET A 1 -0.79 -8.15 15.13
C MET A 1 0.11 -7.58 14.04
N THR A 2 0.54 -8.38 13.06
CA THR A 2 1.48 -7.92 12.00
C THR A 2 0.72 -7.44 10.76
N ALA A 3 1.36 -6.62 9.92
CA ALA A 3 0.77 -6.13 8.67
C ALA A 3 0.37 -7.28 7.71
N ASN A 4 1.19 -8.32 7.60
CA ASN A 4 0.89 -9.48 6.76
C ASN A 4 -0.35 -10.26 7.23
N ALA A 5 -0.58 -10.33 8.54
CA ALA A 5 -1.79 -10.95 9.08
C ALA A 5 -3.06 -10.18 8.69
N LEU A 6 -2.98 -8.85 8.57
CA LEU A 6 -4.09 -8.02 8.09
C LEU A 6 -4.34 -8.18 6.58
N ILE A 7 -3.27 -8.30 5.78
CA ILE A 7 -3.38 -8.58 4.33
C ILE A 7 -4.05 -9.94 4.09
N GLU A 8 -3.67 -10.96 4.88
CA GLU A 8 -4.25 -12.29 4.79
C GLU A 8 -5.69 -12.35 5.34
N LYS A 9 -5.90 -11.80 6.54
CA LYS A 9 -7.18 -11.83 7.25
C LYS A 9 -7.92 -10.53 6.95
N ARG A 10 -8.79 -10.58 5.95
CA ARG A 10 -9.76 -9.51 5.63
C ARG A 10 -10.36 -8.95 6.91
N ILE A 11 -10.48 -7.63 7.01
CA ILE A 11 -11.06 -6.97 8.17
C ILE A 11 -12.50 -6.55 7.92
N PHE A 12 -13.25 -6.24 8.98
CA PHE A 12 -14.59 -5.69 8.88
C PHE A 12 -14.59 -4.22 9.32
N ILE A 13 -15.12 -3.35 8.46
CA ILE A 13 -15.31 -1.92 8.76
C ILE A 13 -16.80 -1.63 8.57
N GLY A 14 -17.48 -1.20 9.64
CA GLY A 14 -18.93 -0.92 9.61
C GLY A 14 -19.77 -2.12 9.12
N GLY A 15 -19.43 -3.33 9.57
CA GLY A 15 -20.09 -4.59 9.18
C GLY A 15 -19.76 -5.10 7.77
N ARG A 16 -18.94 -4.39 6.99
CA ARG A 16 -18.54 -4.79 5.64
C ARG A 16 -17.12 -5.34 5.62
N GLN A 17 -16.93 -6.47 4.95
CA GLN A 17 -15.61 -7.08 4.78
C GLN A 17 -14.79 -6.31 3.75
N VAL A 18 -13.60 -5.85 4.13
CA VAL A 18 -12.69 -5.07 3.29
C VAL A 18 -11.41 -5.87 3.02
N PRO A 19 -11.04 -6.10 1.75
CA PRO A 19 -9.75 -6.69 1.42
C PRO A 19 -8.64 -5.67 1.69
N ILE A 20 -7.61 -6.09 2.43
CA ILE A 20 -6.40 -5.31 2.64
C ILE A 20 -5.38 -5.74 1.60
N ARG A 21 -4.62 -4.78 1.07
CA ARG A 21 -3.46 -5.06 0.21
C ARG A 21 -2.24 -4.35 0.75
N LYS A 22 -1.07 -4.90 0.43
CA LYS A 22 0.21 -4.23 0.63
C LYS A 22 0.18 -2.89 -0.11
N ASP A 23 0.76 -1.86 0.50
CA ASP A 23 1.01 -0.62 -0.21
C ASP A 23 2.09 -0.84 -1.27
N VAL A 24 1.78 -0.45 -2.50
CA VAL A 24 2.63 -0.66 -3.68
C VAL A 24 3.18 0.71 -4.04
N ARG A 25 4.50 0.79 -4.16
CA ARG A 25 5.20 1.98 -4.64
C ARG A 25 4.74 2.25 -6.07
N GLU A 26 4.18 3.43 -6.29
CA GLU A 26 3.82 3.92 -7.62
C GLU A 26 4.82 4.99 -8.09
N PRO A 27 5.03 5.15 -9.40
CA PRO A 27 5.80 6.26 -9.95
C PRO A 27 5.26 7.61 -9.46
N ILE A 28 6.14 8.43 -8.88
CA ILE A 28 5.77 9.76 -8.41
C ILE A 28 5.35 10.62 -9.60
N ARG A 29 4.11 11.11 -9.56
CA ARG A 29 3.56 12.06 -10.53
C ARG A 29 3.27 13.37 -9.83
N CYS A 30 3.73 14.46 -10.42
CA CYS A 30 3.51 15.79 -9.88
C CYS A 30 2.01 16.11 -9.90
N GLY A 31 1.46 16.56 -8.76
CA GLY A 31 0.07 16.98 -8.68
C GLY A 31 -0.22 18.30 -9.39
N ASN A 32 0.78 19.04 -9.85
CA ASN A 32 0.62 20.34 -10.53
C ASN A 32 0.76 20.24 -12.05
N CYS A 33 1.94 19.80 -12.52
CA CYS A 33 2.24 19.73 -13.95
C CYS A 33 2.03 18.32 -14.56
N HIS A 34 1.67 17.33 -13.74
CA HIS A 34 1.42 15.93 -14.14
C HIS A 34 2.59 15.19 -14.82
N LYS A 35 3.79 15.77 -14.83
CA LYS A 35 5.04 15.09 -15.19
C LYS A 35 5.48 14.13 -14.07
N TYR A 36 6.22 13.09 -14.42
CA TYR A 36 6.77 12.13 -13.47
C TYR A 36 8.10 12.60 -12.85
N GLY A 37 8.42 12.10 -11.66
CA GLY A 37 9.73 12.23 -11.03
C GLY A 37 9.85 13.27 -9.91
N HIS A 38 8.80 14.04 -9.63
CA HIS A 38 8.79 15.03 -8.54
C HIS A 38 7.40 15.25 -7.97
N ILE A 39 7.32 15.74 -6.73
CA ILE A 39 6.06 16.10 -6.08
C ILE A 39 5.69 17.56 -6.35
N ARG A 40 4.43 17.94 -6.08
CA ARG A 40 3.94 19.32 -6.29
C ARG A 40 4.81 20.38 -5.60
N LYS A 41 5.35 20.10 -4.42
CA LYS A 41 6.21 21.03 -3.66
C LYS A 41 7.51 21.38 -4.39
N GLU A 42 8.02 20.48 -5.22
CA GLU A 42 9.27 20.63 -5.97
C GLU A 42 9.04 21.09 -7.42
N CYS A 43 7.78 21.32 -7.79
CA CYS A 43 7.39 21.69 -9.15
C CYS A 43 7.85 23.12 -9.48
N LYS A 44 8.59 23.26 -10.58
CA LYS A 44 9.01 24.55 -11.15
C LYS A 44 8.20 24.95 -12.38
N GLU A 45 7.36 24.04 -12.86
CA GLU A 45 6.54 24.18 -14.06
C GLU A 45 5.16 24.73 -13.72
N ASP A 46 4.53 25.38 -14.70
CA ASP A 46 3.13 25.77 -14.60
C ASP A 46 2.20 24.57 -14.39
N GLY A 47 1.13 24.81 -13.64
CA GLY A 47 0.06 23.83 -13.48
C GLY A 47 -0.71 23.62 -14.78
N CYS A 48 -1.23 22.42 -14.97
CA CYS A 48 -2.15 22.13 -16.06
C CYS A 48 -3.25 21.17 -15.60
N CYS A 49 -4.34 21.13 -16.37
CA CYS A 49 -5.48 20.27 -16.12
C CYS A 49 -5.09 18.79 -16.33
N ALA A 50 -5.36 17.94 -15.34
CA ALA A 50 -5.10 16.49 -15.42
C ALA A 50 -5.83 15.79 -16.59
N ASN A 51 -6.96 16.36 -17.01
CA ASN A 51 -7.88 15.75 -17.95
C ASN A 51 -7.51 16.11 -19.40
N CYS A 52 -7.19 17.39 -19.67
CA CYS A 52 -7.00 17.90 -21.03
C CYS A 52 -5.69 18.66 -21.25
N THR A 53 -4.82 18.75 -20.23
CA THR A 53 -3.52 19.41 -20.26
C THR A 53 -3.53 20.93 -20.47
N ASP A 54 -4.70 21.58 -20.48
CA ASP A 54 -4.80 23.04 -20.59
C ASP A 54 -4.41 23.73 -19.28
N LYS A 55 -3.83 24.93 -19.35
CA LYS A 55 -3.35 25.68 -18.18
C LYS A 55 -4.42 26.57 -17.53
N ASP A 56 -5.54 26.81 -18.21
CA ASP A 56 -6.52 27.83 -17.83
C ASP A 56 -7.46 27.40 -16.69
N HIS A 57 -7.53 26.10 -16.40
CA HIS A 57 -8.49 25.56 -15.45
C HIS A 57 -7.96 24.31 -14.74
N SER A 58 -8.65 23.92 -13.65
CA SER A 58 -8.35 22.70 -12.91
C SER A 58 -9.18 21.52 -13.38
N ALA A 59 -8.74 20.29 -13.08
CA ALA A 59 -9.45 19.07 -13.46
C ALA A 59 -10.92 19.02 -12.99
N SER A 60 -11.27 19.69 -11.88
CA SER A 60 -12.62 19.71 -11.32
C SER A 60 -13.60 20.58 -12.12
N THR A 61 -13.11 21.60 -12.84
CA THR A 61 -13.93 22.49 -13.67
C THR A 61 -13.75 22.22 -15.17
N CYS A 62 -13.04 21.14 -15.50
CA CYS A 62 -12.77 20.75 -16.88
C CYS A 62 -14.05 20.37 -17.63
N LYS A 63 -14.25 21.00 -18.79
CA LYS A 63 -15.36 20.73 -19.73
C LYS A 63 -14.87 20.11 -21.04
N ALA A 64 -13.61 19.70 -21.10
CA ALA A 64 -13.04 19.11 -22.31
C ALA A 64 -13.70 17.77 -22.63
N VAL A 65 -14.09 17.60 -23.89
CA VAL A 65 -14.65 16.34 -24.40
C VAL A 65 -13.54 15.35 -24.76
N LYS A 66 -12.37 15.86 -25.13
CA LYS A 66 -11.19 15.04 -25.46
C LYS A 66 -10.19 15.09 -24.31
N TYR A 67 -9.85 13.92 -23.79
CA TYR A 67 -8.80 13.80 -22.78
C TYR A 67 -7.42 13.78 -23.42
N ARG A 68 -6.43 14.28 -22.70
CA ARG A 68 -5.02 14.26 -23.06
C ARG A 68 -4.16 13.97 -21.85
N CYS A 69 -3.08 13.23 -22.08
CA CYS A 69 -2.08 12.87 -21.10
C CYS A 69 -0.78 13.64 -21.36
N VAL A 70 -0.29 14.33 -20.33
CA VAL A 70 0.95 15.12 -20.42
C VAL A 70 2.15 14.27 -20.85
N SER A 71 2.22 13.02 -20.39
CA SER A 71 3.37 12.14 -20.68
C SER A 71 3.27 11.44 -22.04
N CYS A 72 2.05 11.13 -22.50
CA CYS A 72 1.83 10.46 -23.79
C CYS A 72 1.73 11.45 -24.95
N GLY A 73 1.50 12.74 -24.68
CA GLY A 73 1.42 13.78 -25.69
C GLY A 73 0.00 14.02 -26.25
N PRO A 74 -0.13 14.90 -27.25
CA PRO A 74 -1.40 15.46 -27.69
C PRO A 74 -2.36 14.44 -28.35
N ASP A 75 -1.84 13.35 -28.91
CA ASP A 75 -2.63 12.32 -29.60
C ASP A 75 -3.22 11.27 -28.64
N SER A 76 -2.92 11.37 -27.34
CA SER A 76 -3.49 10.48 -26.35
C SER A 76 -4.98 10.76 -26.14
N ALA A 77 -5.77 9.70 -25.96
CA ALA A 77 -7.22 9.76 -25.71
C ALA A 77 -7.58 9.44 -24.24
N HIS A 78 -6.63 9.61 -23.32
CA HIS A 78 -6.81 9.32 -21.89
C HIS A 78 -6.23 10.45 -21.03
N MET A 79 -6.66 10.50 -19.77
CA MET A 79 -6.26 11.53 -18.81
C MET A 79 -4.84 11.24 -18.28
N SER A 80 -4.12 12.27 -17.81
CA SER A 80 -2.80 12.08 -17.20
C SER A 80 -2.84 11.22 -15.93
N THR A 81 -4.01 11.07 -15.32
CA THR A 81 -4.27 10.26 -14.12
C THR A 81 -4.61 8.80 -14.39
N ASP A 82 -4.82 8.43 -15.65
CA ASP A 82 -5.29 7.10 -16.03
C ASP A 82 -4.28 5.99 -15.67
N ARG A 83 -4.77 4.89 -15.11
CA ARG A 83 -3.98 3.70 -14.76
C ARG A 83 -3.70 2.81 -15.97
N SER A 84 -4.41 3.01 -17.07
CA SER A 84 -4.17 2.37 -18.38
C SER A 84 -3.16 3.12 -19.25
N CYS A 85 -2.65 4.27 -18.78
CA CYS A 85 -1.65 5.06 -19.48
C CYS A 85 -0.38 4.22 -19.76
N PRO A 86 0.08 4.10 -21.02
CA PRO A 86 1.25 3.29 -21.36
C PRO A 86 2.53 3.79 -20.68
N GLU A 87 2.69 5.11 -20.57
CA GLU A 87 3.83 5.72 -19.88
C GLU A 87 3.80 5.51 -18.35
N PHE A 88 2.61 5.37 -17.76
CA PHE A 88 2.45 4.97 -16.36
C PHE A 88 2.88 3.52 -16.17
N LEU A 89 2.35 2.62 -17.00
CA LEU A 89 2.65 1.18 -16.94
C LEU A 89 4.15 0.91 -17.15
N ARG A 90 4.78 1.59 -18.10
CA ARG A 90 6.23 1.51 -18.34
C ARG A 90 7.01 1.90 -17.09
N ARG A 91 6.67 3.01 -16.45
CA ARG A 91 7.34 3.47 -15.23
C ARG A 91 7.08 2.55 -14.03
N CYS A 92 5.89 1.97 -13.91
CA CYS A 92 5.61 0.94 -12.92
C CYS A 92 6.52 -0.27 -13.11
N ALA A 93 6.67 -0.76 -14.35
CA ALA A 93 7.57 -1.88 -14.66
C ALA A 93 9.04 -1.57 -14.33
N GLU A 94 9.51 -0.35 -14.65
CA GLU A 94 10.86 0.10 -14.28
C GLU A 94 11.06 0.25 -12.77
N LEU A 95 10.03 0.65 -12.04
CA LEU A 95 10.06 0.71 -10.58
C LEU A 95 10.12 -0.71 -10.00
N ASP A 96 9.26 -1.60 -10.49
CA ASP A 96 9.20 -3.01 -10.06
C ASP A 96 10.51 -3.75 -10.34
N SER A 97 11.20 -3.43 -11.44
CA SER A 97 12.52 -3.99 -11.74
C SER A 97 13.59 -3.58 -10.73
N ARG A 98 13.47 -2.38 -10.13
CA ARG A 98 14.40 -1.86 -9.12
C ARG A 98 14.01 -2.27 -7.71
N PHE A 99 12.74 -2.55 -7.48
CA PHE A 99 12.17 -2.95 -6.19
C PHE A 99 11.27 -4.19 -6.38
N PRO A 100 11.85 -5.40 -6.50
CA PRO A 100 11.09 -6.63 -6.71
C PRO A 100 10.02 -6.89 -5.64
N GLU A 101 10.24 -6.42 -4.42
CA GLU A 101 9.28 -6.49 -3.31
C GLU A 101 7.96 -5.77 -3.62
N ASN A 102 7.96 -4.85 -4.59
CA ASN A 102 6.77 -4.13 -4.99
C ASN A 102 5.69 -5.08 -5.55
N ARG A 103 6.13 -6.15 -6.24
CA ARG A 103 5.28 -7.19 -6.85
C ARG A 103 4.85 -8.29 -5.87
N MET A 104 5.42 -8.33 -4.67
CA MET A 104 5.08 -9.36 -3.68
C MET A 104 3.72 -9.06 -3.03
N PRO A 105 2.88 -10.07 -2.73
CA PRO A 105 1.60 -9.85 -2.05
C PRO A 105 1.76 -9.39 -0.60
N TYR A 106 2.88 -9.76 0.05
CA TYR A 106 3.17 -9.52 1.45
C TYR A 106 4.44 -8.67 1.61
N PHE A 107 4.59 -8.02 2.76
CA PHE A 107 5.87 -7.42 3.14
C PHE A 107 6.87 -8.53 3.48
N PRO A 108 8.09 -8.51 2.95
CA PRO A 108 9.08 -9.52 3.31
C PRO A 108 9.43 -9.42 4.80
N THR A 109 9.30 -10.55 5.51
CA THR A 109 9.69 -10.72 6.92
C THR A 109 10.46 -12.04 7.08
N ASP A 110 10.89 -12.41 8.28
CA ASP A 110 11.59 -13.69 8.54
C ASP A 110 10.74 -14.96 8.29
N ASN A 111 9.48 -14.79 7.90
CA ASN A 111 8.58 -15.88 7.55
C ASN A 111 8.69 -16.16 6.04
N PRO A 112 9.18 -17.35 5.63
CA PRO A 112 9.37 -17.69 4.21
C PRO A 112 8.10 -17.61 3.36
N LEU A 113 6.91 -17.77 3.95
CA LEU A 113 5.62 -17.66 3.24
C LEU A 113 5.33 -16.23 2.74
N THR A 114 6.07 -15.24 3.22
CA THR A 114 5.91 -13.84 2.82
C THR A 114 6.74 -13.47 1.59
N TRP A 115 7.66 -14.34 1.17
CA TRP A 115 8.58 -14.12 0.03
C TRP A 115 8.00 -14.63 -1.30
N ILE A 116 6.74 -15.05 -1.31
CA ILE A 116 6.10 -15.62 -2.50
C ILE A 116 5.69 -14.50 -3.45
N THR A 117 5.94 -14.67 -4.75
CA THR A 117 5.62 -13.67 -5.80
C THR A 117 4.18 -13.69 -6.28
N ALA A 118 3.44 -14.76 -5.99
CA ALA A 118 2.01 -14.90 -6.31
C ALA A 118 1.28 -15.58 -5.13
N PRO A 119 0.07 -15.13 -4.75
CA PRO A 119 -0.71 -15.83 -3.73
C PRO A 119 -0.94 -17.29 -4.14
N PRO A 120 -0.88 -18.26 -3.22
CA PRO A 120 -1.32 -19.62 -3.51
C PRO A 120 -2.73 -19.55 -4.07
N LYS A 121 -3.00 -20.22 -5.19
CA LYS A 121 -4.37 -20.37 -5.70
C LYS A 121 -5.18 -21.07 -4.62
N GLN A 122 -5.96 -20.31 -3.84
CA GLN A 122 -6.90 -20.91 -2.91
C GLN A 122 -7.96 -21.62 -3.76
N ALA A 123 -8.01 -22.95 -3.66
CA ALA A 123 -9.16 -23.70 -4.17
C ALA A 123 -10.42 -23.15 -3.48
N PRO A 124 -11.56 -23.06 -4.18
CA PRO A 124 -12.82 -22.67 -3.55
C PRO A 124 -13.03 -23.51 -2.29
N LYS A 125 -13.15 -22.87 -1.12
CA LYS A 125 -13.52 -23.58 0.10
C LYS A 125 -14.93 -24.12 -0.11
N PRO A 126 -15.18 -25.43 0.09
CA PRO A 126 -16.53 -25.97 -0.03
C PRO A 126 -17.45 -25.27 0.97
N ALA A 127 -18.68 -25.01 0.55
CA ALA A 127 -19.68 -24.23 1.29
C ALA A 127 -20.08 -24.81 2.67
N SER A 128 -19.52 -25.94 3.08
CA SER A 128 -19.88 -26.68 4.30
C SER A 128 -19.31 -26.09 5.61
N GLU A 129 -18.38 -25.13 5.57
CA GLU A 129 -17.81 -24.54 6.80
C GLU A 129 -18.57 -23.31 7.34
N LEU A 130 -19.59 -22.80 6.64
CA LEU A 130 -20.37 -21.63 7.08
C LEU A 130 -21.44 -21.95 8.14
N THR A 131 -21.62 -23.22 8.50
CA THR A 131 -22.69 -23.66 9.41
C THR A 131 -22.14 -24.53 10.54
N ARG A 132 -21.28 -23.99 11.40
CA ARG A 132 -21.15 -24.52 12.77
C ARG A 132 -21.52 -23.42 13.76
N PRO A 133 -22.58 -23.59 14.57
CA PRO A 133 -22.91 -22.62 15.61
C PRO A 133 -21.77 -22.54 16.63
N LEU A 134 -21.55 -21.33 17.11
CA LEU A 134 -20.53 -20.98 18.10
C LEU A 134 -20.72 -21.84 19.35
N ALA A 135 -19.81 -22.79 19.60
CA ALA A 135 -19.84 -23.57 20.83
C ALA A 135 -19.60 -22.64 22.02
N THR A 136 -20.55 -22.62 22.95
CA THR A 136 -20.49 -21.88 24.21
C THR A 136 -19.27 -22.34 25.00
N PRO A 137 -18.39 -21.45 25.52
CA PRO A 137 -17.27 -21.87 26.34
C PRO A 137 -17.78 -22.36 27.70
N LEU A 138 -17.39 -23.57 28.10
CA LEU A 138 -17.53 -24.03 29.50
C LEU A 138 -16.55 -23.25 30.41
N PRO A 139 -16.91 -22.99 31.68
CA PRO A 139 -16.05 -22.27 32.60
C PRO A 139 -14.89 -23.19 33.05
N PHE A 140 -13.65 -22.84 32.70
CA PHE A 140 -12.46 -23.46 33.27
C PHE A 140 -12.05 -22.72 34.56
N PRO A 141 -11.61 -23.43 35.62
CA PRO A 141 -11.12 -22.79 36.84
C PRO A 141 -9.74 -22.17 36.59
N ILE A 142 -9.57 -20.92 37.03
CA ILE A 142 -8.34 -20.13 36.88
C ILE A 142 -7.36 -20.54 37.98
N SER A 143 -6.18 -21.04 37.60
CA SER A 143 -5.05 -21.21 38.54
C SER A 143 -4.32 -19.87 38.71
N GLN A 144 -4.24 -19.36 39.94
CA GLN A 144 -3.79 -18.01 40.30
C GLN A 144 -2.25 -17.77 40.24
N SER A 145 -1.48 -18.58 39.51
CA SER A 145 -0.01 -18.59 39.70
C SER A 145 0.80 -17.62 38.82
N LEU A 146 0.20 -16.67 38.09
CA LEU A 146 0.94 -15.76 37.19
C LEU A 146 0.66 -14.27 37.43
N LEU A 147 0.67 -13.84 38.69
CA LEU A 147 0.77 -12.42 39.05
C LEU A 147 2.10 -12.16 39.75
N GLN A 148 3.18 -12.06 38.98
CA GLN A 148 4.35 -11.31 39.42
C GLN A 148 4.75 -10.30 38.34
N PRO A 149 4.89 -9.01 38.69
CA PRO A 149 5.34 -8.00 37.75
C PRO A 149 6.84 -8.19 37.42
N PRO A 150 7.26 -7.86 36.19
CA PRO A 150 8.67 -7.95 35.81
C PRO A 150 9.52 -6.91 36.57
N PRO A 151 10.81 -7.20 36.81
CA PRO A 151 11.71 -6.28 37.50
C PRO A 151 11.99 -5.01 36.68
N PRO A 152 12.28 -3.87 37.33
CA PRO A 152 12.49 -2.60 36.66
C PRO A 152 13.80 -2.55 35.87
N TRP A 153 13.73 -1.94 34.68
CA TRP A 153 14.84 -1.77 33.75
C TRP A 153 15.88 -0.77 34.26
N THR A 154 17.16 -1.15 34.25
CA THR A 154 18.30 -0.25 34.49
C THR A 154 18.98 0.11 33.17
N LYS A 155 19.35 1.39 33.00
CA LYS A 155 19.97 1.90 31.76
C LYS A 155 21.45 1.50 31.70
N PRO A 156 21.97 1.03 30.55
CA PRO A 156 23.40 0.74 30.39
C PRO A 156 24.24 2.03 30.43
N THR A 157 25.27 2.06 31.27
CA THR A 157 26.22 3.17 31.36
C THR A 157 27.25 3.08 30.23
N ARG A 158 27.39 4.16 29.45
CA ARG A 158 28.41 4.28 28.40
C ARG A 158 29.80 4.44 29.06
N PRO A 159 30.82 3.65 28.68
CA PRO A 159 32.19 3.87 29.15
C PRO A 159 32.74 5.19 28.60
N GLN A 160 33.40 5.96 29.47
CA GLN A 160 34.10 7.20 29.10
C GLN A 160 35.47 6.89 28.47
N PRO A 161 35.91 7.64 27.45
CA PRO A 161 37.24 7.50 26.88
C PRO A 161 38.32 8.08 27.81
N PRO A 162 39.58 7.59 27.71
CA PRO A 162 40.67 8.04 28.57
C PRO A 162 41.14 9.45 28.23
N THR A 163 41.45 10.22 29.28
CA THR A 163 41.94 11.60 29.24
C THR A 163 43.41 11.66 28.81
N GLN A 164 43.73 12.56 27.88
CA GLN A 164 45.02 13.26 27.82
C GLN A 164 44.75 14.76 27.92
#